data_AF-A0A934SP21-F1
#
_entry.id   AF-A0A934SP21-F1
#
_cell.length_a   1.000
_cell.length_b   1.000
_cell.length_c   1.000
_cell.angle_alpha   90.00
_cell.angle_beta   90.00
_cell.angle_gamma   90.00
#
_symmetry.space_group_name_H-M   'P 1'
#
loop_
_entity.id
_entity.type
_entity.pdbx_description
1 polymer ?
#
loop_
_entity_poly.entity_id
_entity_poly.type
_entity_poly.pdbx_seq_one_letter_code
_entity_poly.pdbx_strand_id
1 'polypeptide(L)' 'MNGTDLTHVVVVALVTASWLALWVLAVASIMRRPTVARIERGVWVTLVIIFPFIGPLAWFAWGRSRQRQKLS' A
#
# COMPACT_ATOMS: atom_id res chain seq x y z
N MET A 1 27.94 1.03 7.61
CA MET A 1 26.70 1.75 7.24
C MET A 1 27.01 3.23 7.40
N ASN A 2 26.89 4.02 6.33
CA ASN A 2 27.12 5.46 6.44
C ASN A 2 25.95 6.10 7.20
N GLY A 3 26.18 7.22 7.88
CA GLY A 3 25.13 7.88 8.67
C GLY A 3 23.85 8.17 7.85
N THR A 4 24.01 8.45 6.56
CA THR A 4 22.92 8.61 5.60
C THR A 4 22.13 7.32 5.38
N ASP A 5 22.79 6.18 5.18
CA ASP A 5 22.12 4.89 4.91
C ASP A 5 21.20 4.50 6.07
N LEU A 6 21.68 4.71 7.29
CA LEU A 6 20.91 4.45 8.50
C LEU A 6 19.67 5.35 8.57
N THR A 7 19.81 6.65 8.28
CA THR A 7 18.67 7.58 8.25
C THR A 7 17.62 7.14 7.24
N HIS A 8 18.02 6.74 6.02
CA HIS A 8 17.08 6.30 5.00
C HIS A 8 16.31 5.05 5.43
N VAL A 9 17.01 4.05 5.98
CA VAL A 9 16.38 2.82 6.47
C VAL A 9 15.37 3.13 7.58
N VAL A 10 15.73 3.98 8.54
CA VAL A 10 14.84 4.36 9.65
C VAL A 10 13.61 5.09 9.13
N VAL A 11 13.77 6.06 8.22
CA VAL A 11 12.64 6.79 7.64
C VAL A 11 11.71 5.85 6.88
N VAL A 12 12.24 4.97 6.03
CA VAL A 12 11.44 3.99 5.29
C VAL A 12 10.72 3.04 6.23
N ALA A 13 11.39 2.56 7.27
CA ALA A 13 10.80 1.67 8.26
C ALA A 13 9.64 2.33 9.01
N LEU A 14 9.81 3.58 9.46
CA LEU A 14 8.77 4.34 10.15
C LEU A 14 7.56 4.60 9.24
N VAL A 15 7.80 5.06 8.01
CA VAL A 15 6.72 5.31 7.03
C VAL A 15 5.95 4.03 6.74
N THR A 16 6.65 2.91 6.53
CA THR A 16 6.02 1.61 6.25
C THR A 16 5.22 1.11 7.45
N ALA A 17 5.76 1.24 8.67
CA ALA A 17 5.07 0.83 9.89
C ALA A 17 3.81 1.68 10.14
N SER A 18 3.90 3.00 9.99
CA SER A 18 2.73 3.89 10.11
C SER A 18 1.68 3.60 9.04
N TRP A 19 2.09 3.36 7.80
CA TRP A 19 1.19 2.96 6.72
C TRP A 19 0.44 1.66 7.05
N LEU A 20 1.15 0.63 7.50
CA LEU A 20 0.55 -0.65 7.91
C LEU A 20 -0.42 -0.49 9.07
N ALA A 21 -0.06 0.33 10.08
CA ALA A 21 -0.94 0.60 11.22
C ALA A 21 -2.25 1.27 10.77
N LEU A 22 -2.17 2.28 9.91
CA LEU A 22 -3.34 2.97 9.36
C LEU A 22 -4.19 2.02 8.50
N TRP A 23 -3.56 1.14 7.73
CA TRP A 23 -4.25 0.15 6.91
C TRP A 23 -5.05 -0.85 7.77
N VAL A 24 -4.44 -1.40 8.82
CA VAL A 24 -5.13 -2.29 9.78
C VAL A 24 -6.25 -1.55 10.51
N LEU A 25 -6.01 -0.30 10.95
CA LEU A 25 -7.03 0.54 11.58
C LEU A 25 -8.21 0.81 10.65
N ALA A 26 -7.97 1.01 9.35
CA ALA A 26 -9.03 1.20 8.37
C ALA A 26 -9.92 -0.05 8.27
N VAL A 27 -9.32 -1.24 8.16
CA VAL A 27 -10.06 -2.52 8.15
C VAL A 27 -10.84 -2.69 9.45
N ALA A 28 -10.20 -2.47 10.61
CA ALA A 28 -10.85 -2.57 11.91
C ALA A 28 -12.01 -1.57 12.06
N SER A 29 -11.87 -0.36 11.55
CA SER A 29 -12.91 0.68 11.55
C SER A 29 -14.13 0.27 10.71
N ILE A 30 -13.91 -0.27 9.50
CA ILE A 30 -14.96 -0.83 8.66
C ILE A 30 -15.66 -1.99 9.38
N MET A 31 -14.89 -2.85 10.05
CA MET A 31 -15.42 -4.02 10.75
C MET A 31 -16.26 -3.68 12.00
N ARG A 32 -15.98 -2.54 12.65
CA ARG A 32 -16.65 -2.11 13.88
C ARG A 32 -17.98 -1.40 13.65
N ARG A 33 -18.37 -1.07 12.40
CA ARG A 33 -19.67 -0.45 12.11
C ARG A 33 -20.76 -1.53 12.00
N PRO A 34 -21.69 -1.65 12.96
CA PRO A 34 -22.71 -2.70 12.97
C PRO A 34 -23.87 -2.43 11.99
N THR A 35 -23.97 -1.21 11.46
CA THR A 35 -25.08 -0.73 10.61
C THR A 35 -24.87 -0.92 9.11
N VAL A 36 -23.74 -1.49 8.69
CA VAL A 36 -23.39 -1.65 7.27
C VAL A 36 -23.86 -3.02 6.79
N ALA A 37 -24.59 -3.07 5.67
CA ALA A 37 -25.02 -4.33 5.08
C ALA A 37 -23.81 -5.25 4.83
N ARG A 38 -23.98 -6.57 5.07
CA ARG A 38 -22.88 -7.55 5.00
C ARG A 38 -22.10 -7.49 3.68
N ILE A 39 -22.78 -7.17 2.58
CA ILE A 39 -22.19 -7.01 1.24
C ILE A 39 -21.35 -5.73 1.14
N GLU A 40 -21.87 -4.60 1.60
CA GLU A 40 -21.18 -3.30 1.56
C GLU A 40 -19.87 -3.33 2.38
N ARG A 41 -19.88 -3.99 3.54
CA ARG A 41 -18.66 -4.24 4.33
C ARG A 41 -17.62 -5.07 3.56
N GLY A 42 -18.07 -6.08 2.83
CA GLY A 42 -17.20 -6.91 1.98
C GLY A 42 -16.52 -6.08 0.89
N VAL A 43 -17.27 -5.23 0.19
CA VAL A 43 -16.75 -4.32 -0.84
C VAL A 43 -15.68 -3.38 -0.27
N TRP A 44 -15.93 -2.76 0.88
CA TRP A 44 -14.96 -1.87 1.52
C TRP A 44 -13.67 -2.58 1.92
N VAL A 45 -13.75 -3.80 2.49
CA VAL A 45 -12.56 -4.60 2.82
C VAL A 45 -11.79 -4.96 1.55
N THR A 46 -12.48 -5.42 0.51
CA THR A 46 -11.85 -5.77 -0.77
C THR A 46 -11.15 -4.56 -1.41
N LEU A 47 -11.77 -3.39 -1.42
CA LEU A 47 -11.17 -2.17 -1.94
C LEU A 47 -9.91 -1.79 -1.15
N VAL A 48 -9.97 -1.82 0.18
CA VAL A 48 -8.83 -1.51 1.05
C VAL A 48 -7.68 -2.50 0.85
N ILE A 49 -7.97 -3.77 0.53
CA ILE A 49 -6.96 -4.77 0.22
C ILE A 49 -6.36 -4.56 -1.17
N ILE A 50 -7.16 -4.29 -2.20
CA ILE A 50 -6.68 -4.19 -3.59
C ILE A 50 -5.92 -2.89 -3.84
N PHE A 51 -6.36 -1.79 -3.22
CA PHE A 51 -5.78 -0.45 -3.41
C PHE A 51 -4.24 -0.36 -3.33
N PRO A 52 -3.55 -0.91 -2.31
CA PRO A 52 -2.09 -0.85 -2.22
C PRO A 52 -1.36 -1.58 -3.36
N PHE A 53 -2.01 -2.51 -4.05
CA PHE A 53 -1.40 -3.24 -5.17
C PHE A 53 -1.50 -2.50 -6.49
N ILE A 54 -2.42 -1.53 -6.64
CA ILE A 54 -2.64 -0.82 -7.90
C ILE A 54 -1.38 -0.05 -8.34
N GLY A 55 -0.71 0.64 -7.41
CA GLY A 55 0.52 1.38 -7.71
C GLY A 55 1.65 0.48 -8.27
N PRO A 56 2.02 -0.59 -7.54
CA PRO A 56 2.98 -1.58 -8.04
C PRO A 56 2.55 -2.23 -9.36
N LEU A 57 1.28 -2.64 -9.50
CA LEU A 57 0.74 -3.24 -10.73
C LEU A 57 0.84 -2.27 -11.92
N ALA A 58 0.48 -1.01 -11.73
CA ALA A 58 0.58 0.03 -12.75
C ALA A 58 2.05 0.28 -13.15
N TRP A 59 2.97 0.30 -12.18
CA TRP A 59 4.41 0.39 -12.47
C TRP A 59 4.92 -0.83 -13.24
N PHE A 60 4.49 -2.04 -12.89
CA PHE A 60 4.86 -3.24 -13.63
C PHE A 60 4.32 -3.24 -15.06
N ALA A 61 3.08 -2.79 -15.26
CA ALA A 61 2.46 -2.70 -16.57
C ALA A 61 3.10 -1.62 -17.47
N TRP A 62 3.43 -0.45 -16.91
CA TRP A 62 3.87 0.72 -17.69
C TRP A 62 5.36 1.08 -17.53
N GLY A 63 5.92 0.95 -16.33
CA GLY A 63 7.32 1.28 -16.04
C GLY A 63 8.30 0.32 -16.72
N ARG A 64 7.92 -0.96 -16.86
CA ARG A 64 8.79 -1.99 -17.46
C ARG A 64 9.06 -1.78 -18.95
N SER A 65 8.14 -1.15 -19.69
CA SER A 65 8.32 -0.89 -21.13
C SER A 65 9.31 0.25 -21.41
N ARG A 66 9.37 1.27 -20.54
CA ARG A 66 10.33 2.40 -20.70
C ARG A 66 11.78 2.02 -20.36
N GLN A 67 11.99 1.06 -19.46
CA GLN A 67 13.34 0.63 -19.07
C GLN A 67 14.07 -0.11 -20.20
N ARG A 68 13.35 -0.80 -21.10
CA ARG A 68 13.96 -1.46 -22.27
C ARG A 68 14.46 -0.48 -23.34
N GLN A 69 13.81 0.68 -23.51
CA GLN A 69 14.22 1.68 -24.51
C GLN A 69 15.53 2.39 -24.18
N LYS A 70 15.95 2.41 -22.92
CA LYS A 70 17.18 3.10 -22.48
C LYS A 70 18.46 2.26 -22.67
N LEU A 71 18.32 1.06 -23.22
CA LEU A 71 19.37 0.05 -23.42
C LEU A 71 19.61 -0.31 -24.90
N SER A 72 18.95 0.36 -25.85
CA SER A 72 19.14 0.24 -27.31
C SER A 72 19.64 1.56 -27.89
#